data_AF-A0A967Z098-F1
#
_entry.id   AF-A0A967Z098-F1
#
_cell.length_a   1.000
_cell.length_b   1.000
_cell.length_c   1.000
_cell.angle_alpha   90.00
_cell.angle_beta   90.00
_cell.angle_gamma   90.00
#
_symmetry.space_group_name_H-M   'P 1'
#
loop_
_entity.id
_entity.type
_entity.pdbx_description
1 polymer ?
#
loop_
_entity_poly.entity_id
_entity_poly.type
_entity_poly.pdbx_seq_one_letter_code
_entity_poly.pdbx_strand_id
1 'polypeptide(L)' 'MEERFDLIVKNGQVVSDSGVKKLDVGVLDGKIRALESSLPQNATQVINA' A
#
# COMPACT_ATOMS: atom_id res chain seq x y z
N MET A 1 9.33 -16.03 0.23
CA MET A 1 8.55 -15.69 -0.98
C MET A 1 8.34 -14.20 -0.95
N GLU A 2 8.69 -13.48 -2.00
CA GLU A 2 8.32 -12.06 -2.10
C GLU A 2 6.80 -12.01 -2.30
N GLU A 3 6.06 -11.39 -1.37
CA GLU A 3 4.63 -11.17 -1.55
C GLU A 3 4.45 -10.20 -2.73
N ARG A 4 3.85 -10.69 -3.83
CA ARG A 4 3.46 -9.86 -4.96
C ARG A 4 2.04 -9.38 -4.72
N PHE A 5 1.86 -8.07 -4.58
CA PHE A 5 0.54 -7.47 -4.38
C PHE A 5 -0.25 -7.38 -5.69
N ASP A 6 -1.57 -7.28 -5.58
CA ASP A 6 -2.43 -6.93 -6.72
C ASP A 6 -2.26 -5.47 -7.07
N LEU A 7 -2.29 -4.62 -6.04
CA LEU A 7 -2.17 -3.17 -6.14
C LEU A 7 -1.30 -2.63 -5.00
N ILE A 8 -0.38 -1.73 -5.34
CA ILE A 8 0.25 -0.83 -4.38
C ILE A 8 -0.15 0.61 -4.70
N VAL A 9 -0.65 1.31 -3.68
CA VAL A 9 -0.79 2.77 -3.70
C VAL A 9 0.44 3.37 -3.00
N LYS A 10 1.22 4.16 -3.75
CA LYS A 10 2.47 4.78 -3.32
C LYS A 10 2.25 6.21 -2.84
N ASN A 11 3.04 6.61 -1.85
CA ASN A 11 3.15 8.00 -1.35
C ASN A 11 1.83 8.61 -0.84
N GLY A 12 0.85 7.79 -0.48
CA GLY A 12 -0.48 8.26 -0.11
C GLY A 12 -0.53 8.89 1.29
N GLN A 13 -1.51 9.78 1.49
CA GLN A 13 -1.94 10.21 2.82
C GLN A 13 -3.08 9.30 3.29
N VAL A 14 -2.77 8.38 4.20
CA VAL A 14 -3.74 7.45 4.77
C VAL A 14 -4.43 8.12 5.95
N VAL A 15 -5.75 8.27 5.84
CA VAL A 15 -6.62 8.84 6.88
C VAL A 15 -7.26 7.72 7.68
N SER A 16 -7.07 7.72 8.99
CA SER A 16 -7.63 6.74 9.93
C SER A 16 -8.15 7.44 11.19
N ASP A 17 -8.79 6.70 12.08
CA ASP A 17 -9.14 7.15 13.44
C ASP A 17 -7.93 7.62 14.25
N SER A 18 -6.74 7.05 14.00
CA SER A 18 -5.46 7.46 14.59
C SER A 18 -4.85 8.73 13.99
N GLY A 19 -5.53 9.36 13.01
CA GLY A 19 -5.08 10.54 12.29
C GLY A 19 -4.58 10.25 10.87
N VAL A 20 -3.83 11.20 10.31
CA VAL A 20 -3.33 11.17 8.93
C VAL A 20 -1.84 10.82 8.92
N LYS A 21 -1.46 9.80 8.14
CA LYS A 21 -0.06 9.35 7.99
C LYS A 21 0.30 9.18 6.54
N LYS A 22 1.54 9.53 6.16
CA LYS A 22 2.07 9.27 4.82
C LYS A 22 2.60 7.83 4.75
N LEU A 23 1.97 6.99 3.94
CA LEU A 23 2.24 5.55 3.85
C LEU A 23 1.99 5.03 2.44
N ASP A 24 2.60 3.90 2.13
CA ASP A 24 2.23 3.02 1.04
C ASP A 24 1.20 2.00 1.52
N VAL A 25 0.25 1.66 0.64
CA VAL A 25 -0.83 0.71 0.91
C VAL A 25 -0.70 -0.47 -0.05
N GLY A 26 -0.52 -1.67 0.49
CA GLY A 26 -0.50 -2.92 -0.26
C GLY A 26 -1.84 -3.63 -0.19
N VAL A 27 -2.40 -3.97 -1.36
CA VAL A 27 -3.65 -4.73 -1.50
C VAL A 27 -3.37 -6.10 -2.11
N LEU A 28 -3.88 -7.15 -1.47
CA LEU A 28 -3.81 -8.53 -1.93
C LEU A 28 -5.16 -9.22 -1.70
N ASP A 29 -5.65 -9.93 -2.70
CA ASP A 29 -6.95 -10.62 -2.73
C ASP A 29 -8.11 -9.67 -2.35
N GLY A 30 -8.05 -8.43 -2.86
CA GLY A 30 -9.04 -7.38 -2.61
C GLY A 30 -9.06 -6.83 -1.18
N LYS A 31 -8.06 -7.14 -0.34
CA LYS A 31 -7.96 -6.67 1.05
C LYS A 31 -6.66 -5.89 1.28
N ILE A 32 -6.71 -4.94 2.21
CA ILE A 32 -5.50 -4.26 2.69
C ILE A 32 -4.67 -5.29 3.46
N ARG A 33 -3.46 -5.54 2.97
CA ARG A 33 -2.54 -6.54 3.52
C ARG A 33 -1.33 -5.90 4.18
N ALA A 34 -0.95 -4.69 3.76
CA ALA A 34 0.17 -3.95 4.34
C ALA A 34 -0.08 -2.44 4.35
N LEU A 35 0.42 -1.77 5.39
CA LEU A 35 0.49 -0.31 5.55
C LEU A 35 1.88 0.02 6.07
N GLU A 36 2.76 0.51 5.21
CA GLU A 36 4.18 0.71 5.54
C GLU A 36 4.66 2.06 4.99
N SER A 37 5.75 2.61 5.54
CA SER A 37 6.32 3.87 5.04
C SER A 37 6.90 3.74 3.62
N SER A 38 7.31 2.53 3.24
CA SER A 38 7.79 2.20 1.90
C SER A 38 7.62 0.70 1.64
N LEU A 39 6.85 0.35 0.62
CA LEU A 39 6.74 -1.03 0.12
C LEU A 39 7.66 -1.27 -1.08
N PRO A 40 8.24 -2.46 -1.27
CA PRO A 40 8.91 -2.79 -2.53
C PRO A 40 7.90 -2.72 -3.69
N GLN A 41 8.33 -2.27 -4.88
CA GLN A 41 7.47 -2.20 -6.08
C GLN A 41 7.24 -3.58 -6.70
N ASN A 42 6.73 -4.53 -5.92
CA ASN A 42 6.35 -5.85 -6.39
C ASN A 42 4.82 -5.98 -6.38
N ALA A 43 4.19 -5.44 -7.43
CA ALA A 43 2.74 -5.49 -7.61
C ALA A 43 2.36 -5.58 -9.08
N THR A 44 1.17 -6.11 -9.35
CA THR A 44 0.59 -6.10 -10.70
C THR A 44 0.25 -4.68 -11.14
N GLN A 45 -0.21 -3.84 -10.22
CA GLN A 45 -0.49 -2.42 -10.47
C GLN A 45 0.16 -1.55 -9.40
N VAL A 46 0.70 -0.40 -9.83
CA VAL A 46 1.20 0.64 -8.95
C VAL A 46 0.51 1.96 -9.30
N ILE A 47 -0.03 2.63 -8.28
CA ILE A 47 -0.61 3.97 -8.39
C ILE A 47 0.21 4.91 -7.51
N ASN A 48 0.54 6.10 -8.02
CA ASN A 48 1.16 7.16 -7.23
C ASN A 48 0.08 8.18 -6.84
N ALA A 49 -0.16 8.35 -5.53
CA ALA A 49 -1.26 9.14 -4.98
C ALA A 49 -0.85 10.54 -4.52
#